data_AF-A0A168Q7V4-F1
#
_entry.id   AF-A0A168Q7V4-F1
#
_cell.length_a   1.000
_cell.length_b   1.000
_cell.length_c   1.000
_cell.angle_alpha   90.00
_cell.angle_beta   90.00
_cell.angle_gamma   90.00
#
_symmetry.space_group_name_H-M   'P 1'
#
loop_
_entity.id
_entity.type
_entity.pdbx_description
1 polymer ?
#
loop_
_entity_poly.entity_id
_entity_poly.type
_entity_poly.pdbx_seq_one_letter_code
_entity_poly.pdbx_strand_id
1 'polypeptide(L)'
;MTKKTKKMVIAAVVLVLIASGAFTFRKPIAMLAFDIFLSDQVEDALQEKSYKPLEGDVTNPKAETIAVQTKPFSVLLLGTDQRGNEPARSDTMIYSVIRPKESKVLLVSIPRDTYTEIIGKGKKDKINHAFAFGGQQMAKDTTEALLDHTLDYYTTINFVGLRDAVDALGGVELPIQKDIVNKGADHEKFTIKANQPIYNGTDALNYVRYREDSDFNRTKRQQVFLDQVAKKMMNLNQITKIPQLLDIMGTNLQTNMQPKFIIDLSKQLLTGTAVEITSFTVMGESMRLNGISYDRVDEEDLKFAQDLIDNWMNSSTPTYQLLMPEDQVKAQ
;
A
#
# COMPACT_ATOMS: atom_id res chain seq x y z
N MET A 1 36.62 -12.29 -46.73
CA MET A 1 35.46 -11.46 -46.35
C MET A 1 35.44 -10.19 -47.20
N THR A 2 34.39 -9.95 -48.00
CA THR A 2 34.35 -8.79 -48.91
C THR A 2 34.21 -7.47 -48.13
N LYS A 3 34.61 -6.32 -48.71
CA LYS A 3 34.40 -4.98 -48.09
C LYS A 3 32.93 -4.76 -47.69
N LYS A 4 31.98 -5.28 -48.48
CA LYS A 4 30.53 -5.22 -48.21
C LYS A 4 30.15 -6.06 -46.98
N THR A 5 30.68 -7.28 -46.87
CA THR A 5 30.47 -8.14 -45.69
C THR A 5 31.05 -7.52 -44.42
N LYS A 6 32.23 -6.87 -44.48
CA LYS A 6 32.81 -6.13 -43.35
C LYS A 6 31.90 -4.98 -42.87
N LYS A 7 31.37 -4.18 -43.79
CA LYS A 7 30.44 -3.09 -43.44
C LYS A 7 29.14 -3.60 -42.80
N MET A 8 28.56 -4.69 -43.33
CA MET A 8 27.35 -5.28 -42.76
C MET A 8 27.58 -5.84 -41.35
N VAL A 9 28.71 -6.53 -41.12
CA VAL A 9 29.05 -7.04 -39.79
C VAL A 9 29.27 -5.90 -38.78
N ILE A 10 29.96 -4.84 -39.17
CA ILE A 10 30.15 -3.66 -38.30
C ILE A 10 28.79 -3.02 -37.95
N ALA A 11 27.91 -2.83 -38.95
CA ALA A 11 26.57 -2.28 -38.71
C ALA A 11 25.73 -3.16 -37.77
N ALA A 12 25.79 -4.48 -37.95
CA ALA A 12 25.10 -5.43 -37.06
C ALA A 12 25.65 -5.36 -35.62
N VAL A 13 26.97 -5.29 -35.44
CA VAL A 13 27.59 -5.14 -34.11
C VAL A 13 27.19 -3.82 -33.45
N VAL A 14 27.18 -2.71 -34.19
CA VAL A 14 26.73 -1.42 -33.68
C VAL A 14 25.26 -1.48 -33.26
N LEU A 15 24.38 -2.08 -34.06
CA LEU A 15 22.97 -2.25 -33.71
C LEU A 15 22.78 -3.12 -32.46
N VAL A 16 23.55 -4.20 -32.32
CA VAL A 16 23.52 -5.05 -31.12
C VAL A 16 24.00 -4.29 -29.90
N LEU A 17 25.06 -3.47 -30.02
CA LEU A 17 25.56 -2.64 -28.92
C LEU A 17 24.54 -1.56 -28.52
N ILE A 18 23.87 -0.93 -29.49
CA ILE A 18 22.80 0.04 -29.22
C ILE A 18 21.62 -0.65 -28.55
N ALA A 19 21.18 -1.80 -29.06
CA ALA A 19 20.05 -2.55 -28.48
C ALA A 19 20.39 -3.06 -27.07
N SER A 20 21.61 -3.57 -26.86
CA SER A 20 22.12 -4.00 -25.55
C SER A 20 22.24 -2.82 -24.58
N GLY A 21 22.74 -1.67 -25.03
CA GLY A 21 22.76 -0.43 -24.27
C GLY A 21 21.36 0.03 -23.89
N ALA A 22 20.45 0.11 -24.86
CA ALA A 22 19.05 0.47 -24.63
C ALA A 22 18.37 -0.49 -23.63
N PHE A 23 18.62 -1.79 -23.73
CA PHE A 23 18.10 -2.78 -22.79
C PHE A 23 18.71 -2.60 -21.38
N THR A 24 20.02 -2.38 -21.28
CA THR A 24 20.73 -2.23 -19.99
C THR A 24 20.30 -0.95 -19.27
N PHE A 25 20.19 0.17 -20.00
CA PHE A 25 19.85 1.48 -19.46
C PHE A 25 18.36 1.82 -19.55
N ARG A 26 17.49 0.86 -19.89
CA ARG A 26 16.04 1.09 -20.07
C ARG A 26 15.37 1.75 -18.86
N LYS A 27 15.80 1.40 -17.64
CA LYS A 27 15.27 1.96 -16.39
C LYS A 27 15.62 3.46 -16.25
N PRO A 28 16.91 3.86 -16.23
CA PRO A 28 17.31 5.26 -16.26
C PRO A 28 16.69 6.07 -17.41
N ILE A 29 16.62 5.51 -18.62
CA ILE A 29 16.03 6.18 -19.78
C ILE A 29 14.54 6.45 -19.57
N ALA A 30 13.79 5.47 -19.04
CA ALA A 30 12.38 5.64 -18.72
C ALA A 30 12.15 6.69 -17.63
N MET A 31 13.01 6.75 -16.61
CA MET A 31 12.94 7.78 -15.56
C MET A 31 13.25 9.17 -16.11
N LEU A 32 14.25 9.31 -16.97
CA LEU A 32 14.56 10.58 -17.63
C LEU A 32 13.38 11.05 -18.49
N ALA A 33 12.75 10.16 -19.25
CA ALA A 33 11.55 10.49 -20.01
C ALA A 33 10.38 10.89 -19.10
N PHE A 34 10.18 10.19 -17.99
CA PHE A 34 9.17 10.54 -17.00
C PHE A 34 9.40 11.95 -16.43
N ASP A 35 10.63 12.28 -16.01
CA ASP A 35 10.97 13.60 -15.46
C ASP A 35 10.83 14.73 -16.50
N ILE A 36 11.07 14.47 -17.79
CA ILE A 36 10.93 15.51 -18.84
C ILE A 36 9.45 15.73 -19.23
N PHE A 37 8.65 14.67 -19.27
CA PHE A 37 7.33 14.72 -19.91
C PHE A 37 6.14 14.57 -18.96
N LEU A 38 6.31 13.95 -17.79
CA LEU A 38 5.20 13.51 -16.94
C LEU A 38 5.28 14.00 -15.49
N SER A 39 6.45 14.28 -14.93
CA SER A 39 6.60 14.58 -13.49
C SER A 39 5.74 15.74 -13.03
N ASP A 40 5.73 16.85 -13.77
CA ASP A 40 5.02 18.07 -13.37
C ASP A 40 3.51 17.84 -13.41
N GLN A 41 3.00 17.18 -14.45
CA GLN A 41 1.58 16.83 -14.56
C GLN A 41 1.14 15.89 -13.42
N VAL A 42 2.02 14.96 -13.04
CA VAL A 42 1.79 14.01 -11.95
C VAL A 42 1.81 14.74 -10.60
N GLU A 43 2.76 15.64 -10.40
CA GLU A 43 2.89 16.45 -9.18
C GLU A 43 1.65 17.33 -8.98
N ASP A 44 1.23 18.05 -10.02
CA ASP A 44 0.04 18.91 -10.00
C ASP A 44 -1.24 18.11 -9.73
N ALA A 45 -1.42 16.96 -10.39
CA ALA A 45 -2.60 16.12 -10.18
C ALA A 45 -2.69 15.59 -8.74
N LEU A 46 -1.56 15.15 -8.16
CA LEU A 46 -1.48 14.74 -6.77
C LEU A 46 -1.74 15.92 -5.83
N GLN A 47 -1.17 17.08 -6.11
CA GLN A 47 -1.32 18.30 -5.32
C GLN A 47 -2.77 18.78 -5.27
N GLU A 48 -3.49 18.74 -6.39
CA GLU A 48 -4.86 19.22 -6.51
C GLU A 48 -5.88 18.21 -5.98
N LYS A 49 -5.71 16.91 -6.28
CA LYS A 49 -6.77 15.92 -6.10
C LYS A 49 -6.59 15.02 -4.87
N SER A 50 -5.35 14.77 -4.44
CA SER A 50 -5.04 13.75 -3.43
C SER A 50 -4.34 14.30 -2.18
N TYR A 51 -3.56 15.37 -2.30
CA TYR A 51 -2.85 15.95 -1.17
C TYR A 51 -3.81 16.61 -0.18
N LYS A 52 -3.83 16.09 1.04
CA LYS A 52 -4.69 16.56 2.12
C LYS A 52 -3.91 16.49 3.44
N PRO A 53 -3.29 17.61 3.88
CA PRO A 53 -2.54 17.66 5.13
C PRO A 53 -3.46 17.49 6.34
N LEU A 54 -2.91 16.92 7.39
CA LEU A 54 -3.50 16.77 8.71
C LEU A 54 -3.19 17.97 9.62
N GLU A 55 -3.90 18.09 10.74
CA GLU A 55 -3.56 19.11 11.74
C GLU A 55 -2.20 18.80 12.36
N GLY A 56 -1.35 19.82 12.45
CA GLY A 56 0.01 19.66 12.98
C GLY A 56 1.04 19.18 11.95
N ASP A 57 0.63 18.82 10.73
CA ASP A 57 1.57 18.56 9.64
C ASP A 57 2.38 19.83 9.36
N VAL A 58 3.70 19.67 9.24
CA VAL A 58 4.59 20.77 8.83
C VAL A 58 4.27 21.08 7.36
N THR A 59 3.37 22.03 7.15
CA THR A 59 2.94 22.53 5.83
C THR A 59 4.01 23.43 5.22
N ASN A 60 5.26 22.97 5.18
CA ASN A 60 6.31 23.65 4.43
C ASN A 60 6.42 22.97 3.05
N PRO A 61 5.80 23.50 1.98
CA PRO A 61 5.81 22.91 0.64
C PRO A 61 7.21 22.84 -0.02
N LYS A 62 8.29 23.13 0.73
CA LYS A 62 9.69 23.12 0.28
C LYS A 62 10.64 22.23 1.09
N ALA A 63 10.19 21.60 2.17
CA ALA A 63 10.98 20.65 2.97
C ALA A 63 10.16 19.37 3.03
N GLU A 64 10.44 18.31 2.28
CA GLU A 64 11.72 17.63 2.19
C GLU A 64 12.06 17.22 0.74
N THR A 65 12.95 17.96 0.09
CA THR A 65 13.65 17.45 -1.09
C THR A 65 14.74 16.49 -0.64
N ILE A 66 14.43 15.19 -0.56
CA ILE A 66 15.46 14.17 -0.46
C ILE A 66 15.47 13.41 -1.79
N ALA A 67 16.50 13.65 -2.59
CA ALA A 67 16.69 12.96 -3.87
C ALA A 67 16.77 11.41 -3.71
N VAL A 68 17.10 10.94 -2.50
CA VAL A 68 17.11 9.52 -2.10
C VAL A 68 16.65 9.40 -0.65
N GLN A 69 15.43 8.90 -0.42
CA GLN A 69 14.98 8.62 0.94
C GLN A 69 15.79 7.44 1.50
N THR A 70 16.49 7.67 2.60
CA THR A 70 17.34 6.64 3.23
C THR A 70 16.86 6.22 4.60
N LYS A 71 16.10 7.07 5.29
CA LYS A 71 15.55 6.77 6.61
C LYS A 71 14.25 5.98 6.47
N PRO A 72 14.02 4.97 7.33
CA PRO A 72 12.71 4.38 7.48
C PRO A 72 11.67 5.45 7.81
N PHE A 73 10.45 5.25 7.33
CA PHE A 73 9.30 6.08 7.67
C PHE A 73 8.05 5.21 7.70
N SER A 74 6.99 5.74 8.30
CA SER A 74 5.75 5.02 8.57
C SER A 74 4.56 5.64 7.84
N VAL A 75 3.66 4.79 7.33
CA VAL A 75 2.44 5.22 6.64
C VAL A 75 1.26 4.40 7.12
N LEU A 76 0.17 5.07 7.48
CA LEU A 76 -1.10 4.42 7.79
C LEU A 76 -1.92 4.25 6.51
N LEU A 77 -2.14 3.01 6.09
CA LEU A 77 -2.99 2.68 4.95
C LEU A 77 -4.41 2.40 5.42
N LEU A 78 -5.35 3.17 4.89
CA LEU A 78 -6.76 3.15 5.26
C LEU A 78 -7.62 2.80 4.03
N GLY A 79 -8.32 1.67 4.10
CA GLY A 79 -9.34 1.31 3.12
C GLY A 79 -10.72 1.72 3.64
N THR A 80 -11.43 2.58 2.93
CA THR A 80 -12.72 3.13 3.38
C THR A 80 -13.89 2.54 2.62
N ASP A 81 -15.00 2.31 3.31
CA ASP A 81 -16.27 1.87 2.71
C ASP A 81 -17.11 3.04 2.16
N GLN A 82 -16.48 4.21 1.92
CA GLN A 82 -17.16 5.45 1.52
C GLN A 82 -17.94 5.28 0.21
N ARG A 83 -19.22 5.69 0.25
CA ARG A 83 -20.12 5.73 -0.90
C ARG A 83 -20.71 7.13 -1.02
N GLY A 84 -20.23 7.91 -1.99
CA GLY A 84 -20.61 9.32 -2.12
C GLY A 84 -20.31 10.11 -0.85
N ASN A 85 -21.33 10.74 -0.26
CA ASN A 85 -21.22 11.61 0.93
C ASN A 85 -21.58 10.92 2.25
N GLU A 86 -21.74 9.59 2.29
CA GLU A 86 -22.06 8.88 3.53
C GLU A 86 -20.87 8.86 4.52
N PRO A 87 -21.13 8.87 5.85
CA PRO A 87 -20.10 8.62 6.85
C PRO A 87 -19.42 7.28 6.61
N ALA A 88 -18.12 7.32 6.29
CA ALA A 88 -17.34 6.13 5.99
C ALA A 88 -16.64 5.60 7.24
N ARG A 89 -16.33 4.31 7.24
CA ARG A 89 -15.45 3.65 8.21
C ARG A 89 -14.21 3.16 7.50
N SER A 90 -13.10 3.05 8.23
CA SER A 90 -11.88 2.40 7.74
C SER A 90 -11.96 0.90 8.01
N ASP A 91 -12.49 0.14 7.06
CA ASP A 91 -12.61 -1.33 7.14
C ASP A 91 -11.26 -2.06 6.92
N THR A 92 -10.26 -1.35 6.40
CA THR A 92 -8.86 -1.77 6.33
C THR A 92 -8.00 -0.75 7.07
N MET A 93 -7.15 -1.22 7.97
CA MET A 93 -6.19 -0.41 8.70
C MET A 93 -4.86 -1.14 8.78
N ILE A 94 -3.83 -0.58 8.16
CA ILE A 94 -2.50 -1.19 8.10
C ILE A 94 -1.47 -0.12 8.45
N TYR A 95 -0.78 -0.31 9.56
CA TYR A 95 0.43 0.45 9.88
C TYR A 95 1.57 -0.12 9.03
N SER A 96 2.21 0.69 8.21
CA SER A 96 3.32 0.25 7.38
C SER A 96 4.62 0.95 7.75
N VAL A 97 5.73 0.21 7.73
CA VAL A 97 7.09 0.77 7.82
C VAL A 97 7.79 0.51 6.50
N ILE A 98 8.22 1.59 5.85
CA ILE A 98 8.94 1.52 4.58
C ILE A 98 10.42 1.78 4.90
N ARG A 99 11.28 0.89 4.41
CA ARG A 99 12.74 1.02 4.44
C ARG A 99 13.27 1.18 3.01
N PRO A 100 13.33 2.41 2.47
CA PRO A 100 13.51 2.62 1.03
C PRO A 100 14.91 2.30 0.54
N LYS A 101 15.92 2.38 1.43
CA LYS A 101 17.31 2.00 1.12
C LYS A 101 17.43 0.49 0.88
N GLU A 102 16.68 -0.29 1.62
CA GLU A 102 16.68 -1.75 1.56
C GLU A 102 15.57 -2.33 0.65
N SER A 103 14.70 -1.48 0.07
CA SER A 103 13.47 -1.89 -0.64
C SER A 103 12.60 -2.87 0.17
N LYS A 104 12.51 -2.68 1.49
CA LYS A 104 11.71 -3.52 2.39
C LYS A 104 10.50 -2.78 2.94
N VAL A 105 9.38 -3.47 3.07
CA VAL A 105 8.14 -2.94 3.65
C VAL A 105 7.58 -3.92 4.67
N LEU A 106 7.32 -3.44 5.87
CA LEU A 106 6.54 -4.16 6.88
C LEU A 106 5.10 -3.65 6.84
N LEU A 107 4.13 -4.55 6.87
CA LEU A 107 2.71 -4.26 7.00
C LEU A 107 2.17 -4.88 8.29
N VAL A 108 1.75 -4.07 9.25
CA VAL A 108 1.08 -4.50 10.48
C VAL A 108 -0.41 -4.20 10.33
N SER A 109 -1.21 -5.23 10.09
CA SER A 109 -2.66 -5.11 9.92
C SER A 109 -3.37 -5.12 11.27
N ILE A 110 -4.32 -4.19 11.44
CA ILE A 110 -5.16 -4.08 12.64
C ILE A 110 -6.60 -4.42 12.25
N PRO A 111 -7.21 -5.46 12.86
CA PRO A 111 -8.62 -5.77 12.62
C PRO A 111 -9.53 -4.58 12.90
N ARG A 112 -10.50 -4.34 12.02
CA ARG A 112 -11.40 -3.17 12.12
C ARG A 112 -12.26 -3.14 13.40
N ASP A 113 -12.51 -4.32 13.96
CA ASP A 113 -13.39 -4.53 15.11
C ASP A 113 -12.60 -4.51 16.45
N THR A 114 -11.28 -4.26 16.39
CA THR A 114 -10.39 -4.08 17.55
C THR A 114 -10.96 -3.06 18.53
N TYR A 115 -11.15 -3.49 19.79
CA TYR A 115 -11.64 -2.67 20.89
C TYR A 115 -10.51 -1.84 21.49
N THR A 116 -10.52 -0.53 21.24
CA THR A 116 -9.48 0.39 21.71
C THR A 116 -10.08 1.72 22.16
N GLU A 117 -9.27 2.54 22.85
CA GLU A 117 -9.62 3.93 23.11
C GLU A 117 -9.73 4.71 21.81
N ILE A 118 -10.81 5.48 21.66
CA ILE A 118 -10.97 6.38 20.53
C ILE A 118 -10.52 7.78 20.94
N ILE A 119 -9.38 8.22 20.39
CA ILE A 119 -8.78 9.49 20.73
C ILE A 119 -9.74 10.65 20.42
N GLY A 120 -9.85 11.60 21.34
CA GLY A 120 -10.77 12.73 21.24
C GLY A 120 -12.24 12.42 21.56
N LYS A 121 -12.60 11.16 21.92
CA LYS A 121 -13.98 10.79 22.31
C LYS A 121 -14.16 10.41 23.77
N GLY A 122 -13.08 10.17 24.52
CA GLY A 122 -13.15 9.79 25.94
C GLY A 122 -13.87 8.46 26.21
N LYS A 123 -13.94 7.58 25.21
CA LYS A 123 -14.56 6.26 25.29
C LYS A 123 -13.77 5.23 24.47
N LYS A 124 -13.97 3.95 24.79
CA LYS A 124 -13.51 2.83 23.96
C LYS A 124 -14.60 2.40 22.97
N ASP A 125 -14.19 1.98 21.79
CA ASP A 125 -15.06 1.51 20.70
C ASP A 125 -14.25 0.66 19.70
N LYS A 126 -14.88 0.23 18.62
CA LYS A 126 -14.17 -0.36 17.47
C LYS A 126 -13.25 0.65 16.83
N ILE A 127 -12.03 0.25 16.51
CA ILE A 127 -11.04 1.14 15.93
C ILE A 127 -11.50 1.78 14.61
N ASN A 128 -12.27 1.07 13.77
CA ASN A 128 -12.79 1.62 12.52
C ASN A 128 -13.77 2.79 12.71
N HIS A 129 -14.35 2.95 13.90
CA HIS A 129 -15.22 4.08 14.21
C HIS A 129 -14.43 5.38 14.35
N ALA A 130 -13.13 5.34 14.64
CA ALA A 130 -12.27 6.53 14.70
C ALA A 130 -12.35 7.34 13.39
N PHE A 131 -12.30 6.66 12.24
CA PHE A 131 -12.47 7.29 10.94
C PHE A 131 -13.86 7.92 10.76
N ALA A 132 -14.92 7.21 11.15
CA ALA A 132 -16.28 7.72 11.03
C ALA A 132 -16.52 8.95 11.92
N PHE A 133 -15.80 9.06 13.04
CA PHE A 133 -15.96 10.12 14.01
C PHE A 133 -15.12 11.37 13.77
N GLY A 134 -13.92 11.22 13.21
CA GLY A 134 -12.98 12.33 13.04
C GLY A 134 -12.08 12.21 11.81
N GLY A 135 -12.47 11.38 10.84
CA GLY A 135 -11.76 11.20 9.59
C GLY A 135 -10.35 10.64 9.77
N GLN A 136 -9.45 11.06 8.89
CA GLN A 136 -8.08 10.55 8.83
C GLN A 136 -7.26 10.90 10.07
N GLN A 137 -7.47 12.08 10.65
CA GLN A 137 -6.78 12.52 11.86
C GLN A 137 -7.07 11.58 13.02
N MET A 138 -8.35 11.40 13.37
CA MET A 138 -8.72 10.59 14.53
C MET A 138 -8.36 9.11 14.33
N ALA A 139 -8.42 8.59 13.10
CA ALA A 139 -7.96 7.25 12.77
C ALA A 139 -6.44 7.10 12.99
N LYS A 140 -5.65 8.10 12.57
CA LYS A 140 -4.21 8.15 12.82
C LYS A 140 -3.92 8.17 14.32
N ASP A 141 -4.44 9.16 15.04
CA ASP A 141 -4.16 9.35 16.46
C ASP A 141 -4.57 8.11 17.29
N THR A 142 -5.72 7.50 16.97
CA THR A 142 -6.18 6.27 17.62
C THR A 142 -5.27 5.08 17.34
N THR A 143 -4.73 4.98 16.12
CA THR A 143 -3.77 3.92 15.75
C THR A 143 -2.44 4.13 16.46
N GLU A 144 -1.95 5.37 16.51
CA GLU A 144 -0.73 5.72 17.24
C GLU A 144 -0.85 5.40 18.72
N ALA A 145 -2.00 5.70 19.34
CA ALA A 145 -2.25 5.39 20.74
C ALA A 145 -2.35 3.88 21.01
N LEU A 146 -2.97 3.10 20.12
CA LEU A 146 -3.02 1.64 20.26
C LEU A 146 -1.63 1.01 20.15
N LEU A 147 -0.87 1.42 19.15
CA LEU A 147 0.45 0.87 18.87
C LEU A 147 1.56 1.54 19.68
N ASP A 148 1.31 2.62 20.43
CA ASP A 148 2.35 3.39 21.12
C ASP A 148 3.49 3.86 20.20
N HIS A 149 3.16 4.22 18.95
CA HIS A 149 4.13 4.61 17.92
C HIS A 149 3.58 5.71 17.02
N THR A 150 4.42 6.65 16.61
CA THR A 150 4.04 7.75 15.73
C THR A 150 4.02 7.35 14.26
N LEU A 151 3.05 7.85 13.52
CA LEU A 151 2.87 7.74 12.08
C LEU A 151 3.32 9.03 11.38
N ASP A 152 4.23 8.91 10.41
CA ASP A 152 4.69 10.05 9.61
C ASP A 152 3.62 10.50 8.61
N TYR A 153 2.96 9.53 7.97
CA TYR A 153 1.98 9.78 6.93
C TYR A 153 0.73 8.90 7.03
N TYR A 154 -0.29 9.27 6.26
CA TYR A 154 -1.45 8.43 6.00
C TYR A 154 -1.74 8.35 4.50
N THR A 155 -2.46 7.31 4.09
CA THR A 155 -3.08 7.19 2.77
C THR A 155 -4.46 6.55 2.92
N THR A 156 -5.50 7.20 2.42
CA THR A 156 -6.85 6.61 2.31
C THR A 156 -7.14 6.24 0.87
N ILE A 157 -7.80 5.10 0.65
CA ILE A 157 -8.39 4.73 -0.62
C ILE A 157 -9.81 4.21 -0.40
N ASN A 158 -10.76 4.60 -1.26
CA ASN A 158 -12.12 4.06 -1.23
C ASN A 158 -12.29 2.90 -2.26
N PHE A 159 -13.45 2.26 -2.25
CA PHE A 159 -13.73 1.13 -3.16
C PHE A 159 -13.66 1.51 -4.65
N VAL A 160 -14.06 2.73 -5.02
CA VAL A 160 -14.00 3.21 -6.40
C VAL A 160 -12.54 3.36 -6.82
N GLY A 161 -11.73 4.02 -6.00
CA GLY A 161 -10.30 4.20 -6.24
C GLY A 161 -9.56 2.87 -6.37
N LEU A 162 -9.86 1.88 -5.52
CA LEU A 162 -9.24 0.56 -5.61
C LEU A 162 -9.60 -0.14 -6.92
N ARG A 163 -10.90 -0.21 -7.26
CA ARG A 163 -11.37 -0.86 -8.49
C ARG A 163 -10.71 -0.23 -9.72
N ASP A 164 -10.80 1.10 -9.82
CA ASP A 164 -10.38 1.79 -11.03
C ASP A 164 -8.84 1.80 -11.16
N ALA A 165 -8.09 1.85 -10.05
CA ALA A 165 -6.64 1.69 -10.07
C ALA A 165 -6.21 0.31 -10.59
N VAL A 166 -6.88 -0.77 -10.15
CA VAL A 166 -6.60 -2.12 -10.63
C VAL A 166 -6.92 -2.25 -12.12
N ASP A 167 -8.05 -1.71 -12.58
CA ASP A 167 -8.41 -1.72 -14.00
C ASP A 167 -7.42 -0.95 -14.86
N ALA A 168 -6.94 0.21 -14.40
CA ALA A 168 -5.92 0.99 -15.09
C ALA A 168 -4.57 0.24 -15.18
N LEU A 169 -4.18 -0.50 -14.14
CA LEU A 169 -3.01 -1.40 -14.19
C LEU A 169 -3.19 -2.56 -15.19
N GLY A 170 -4.39 -2.75 -15.74
CA GLY A 170 -4.75 -3.86 -16.61
C GLY A 170 -4.99 -5.14 -15.82
N GLY A 171 -5.53 -5.01 -14.61
CA GLY A 171 -5.79 -6.09 -13.67
C GLY A 171 -4.58 -6.54 -12.85
N VAL A 172 -4.85 -7.43 -11.89
CA VAL A 172 -3.89 -7.96 -10.92
C VAL A 172 -3.95 -9.49 -10.87
N GLU A 173 -2.81 -10.13 -10.64
CA GLU A 173 -2.74 -11.58 -10.44
C GLU A 173 -3.16 -11.89 -9.00
N LEU A 174 -4.08 -12.84 -8.79
CA LEU A 174 -4.53 -13.25 -7.46
C LEU A 174 -4.51 -14.78 -7.34
N PRO A 175 -4.06 -15.34 -6.21
CA PRO A 175 -3.93 -16.79 -6.02
C PRO A 175 -5.27 -17.45 -5.67
N ILE A 176 -6.27 -17.33 -6.54
CA ILE A 176 -7.62 -17.85 -6.32
C ILE A 176 -7.74 -19.23 -6.99
N GLN A 177 -7.63 -20.29 -6.19
CA GLN A 177 -7.69 -21.68 -6.67
C GLN A 177 -9.11 -22.28 -6.68
N LYS A 178 -10.05 -21.66 -5.97
CA LYS A 178 -11.45 -22.08 -5.86
C LYS A 178 -12.37 -20.87 -5.97
N ASP A 179 -13.52 -21.05 -6.59
CA ASP A 179 -14.51 -19.99 -6.76
C ASP A 179 -14.87 -19.39 -5.38
N ILE A 180 -14.79 -18.07 -5.28
CA ILE A 180 -15.24 -17.34 -4.10
C ILE A 180 -16.66 -16.92 -4.35
N VAL A 181 -17.60 -17.42 -3.55
CA VAL A 181 -19.03 -17.12 -3.70
C VAL A 181 -19.51 -16.42 -2.44
N ASN A 182 -19.93 -15.16 -2.56
CA ASN A 182 -20.50 -14.37 -1.48
C ASN A 182 -22.03 -14.46 -1.56
N LYS A 183 -22.63 -15.28 -0.71
CA LYS A 183 -24.05 -15.69 -0.80
C LYS A 183 -24.86 -15.45 0.47
N GLY A 184 -24.22 -15.06 1.56
CA GLY A 184 -24.82 -14.76 2.87
C GLY A 184 -25.90 -13.70 2.76
N ALA A 185 -27.02 -13.92 3.45
CA ALA A 185 -28.29 -13.21 3.23
C ALA A 185 -28.13 -11.69 3.13
N ASP A 186 -27.40 -11.08 4.07
CA ASP A 186 -27.21 -9.63 4.20
C ASP A 186 -25.98 -9.09 3.45
N HIS A 187 -25.38 -9.91 2.58
CA HIS A 187 -24.22 -9.52 1.78
C HIS A 187 -24.60 -9.25 0.32
N GLU A 188 -23.85 -8.32 -0.29
CA GLU A 188 -23.83 -8.12 -1.73
C GLU A 188 -23.42 -9.42 -2.44
N LYS A 189 -24.27 -9.91 -3.35
CA LYS A 189 -24.03 -11.20 -4.00
C LYS A 189 -23.00 -11.07 -5.10
N PHE A 190 -21.94 -11.87 -5.05
CA PHE A 190 -20.95 -11.93 -6.12
C PHE A 190 -20.30 -13.32 -6.21
N THR A 191 -19.66 -13.58 -7.33
CA THR A 191 -18.82 -14.76 -7.53
C THR A 191 -17.55 -14.36 -8.25
N ILE A 192 -16.40 -14.73 -7.70
CA ILE A 192 -15.09 -14.58 -8.34
C ILE A 192 -14.68 -15.96 -8.84
N LYS A 193 -14.42 -16.08 -10.15
CA LYS A 193 -14.01 -17.34 -10.76
C LYS A 193 -12.55 -17.67 -10.47
N ALA A 194 -12.28 -18.92 -10.11
CA ALA A 194 -10.93 -19.40 -9.87
C ALA A 194 -10.07 -19.45 -11.13
N ASN A 195 -8.76 -19.53 -10.92
CA ASN A 195 -7.75 -19.83 -11.94
C ASN A 195 -7.77 -18.88 -13.13
N GLN A 196 -8.17 -17.62 -12.93
CA GLN A 196 -7.99 -16.60 -13.96
C GLN A 196 -6.53 -16.14 -13.96
N PRO A 197 -5.94 -15.87 -15.14
CA PRO A 197 -4.58 -15.35 -15.22
C PRO A 197 -4.48 -13.93 -14.65
N ILE A 198 -5.53 -13.13 -14.82
CA ILE A 198 -5.60 -11.73 -14.36
C ILE A 198 -7.03 -11.46 -13.89
N TYR A 199 -7.15 -10.78 -12.76
CA TYR A 199 -8.40 -10.32 -12.18
C TYR A 199 -8.57 -8.81 -12.40
N ASN A 200 -9.77 -8.40 -12.81
CA ASN A 200 -10.11 -6.98 -12.97
C ASN A 200 -10.37 -6.30 -11.60
N GLY A 201 -10.62 -5.00 -11.62
CA GLY A 201 -10.86 -4.20 -10.42
C GLY A 201 -12.08 -4.65 -9.62
N THR A 202 -13.12 -5.12 -10.29
CA THR A 202 -14.34 -5.62 -9.61
C THR A 202 -14.04 -6.92 -8.86
N ASP A 203 -13.35 -7.86 -9.51
CA ASP A 203 -12.92 -9.10 -8.88
C ASP A 203 -11.94 -8.85 -7.73
N ALA A 204 -10.98 -7.93 -7.91
CA ALA A 204 -10.03 -7.55 -6.88
C ALA A 204 -10.70 -6.89 -5.67
N LEU A 205 -11.64 -5.97 -5.91
CA LEU A 205 -12.43 -5.35 -4.84
C LEU A 205 -13.25 -6.39 -4.08
N ASN A 206 -13.90 -7.31 -4.79
CA ASN A 206 -14.66 -8.39 -4.18
C ASN A 206 -13.75 -9.34 -3.38
N TYR A 207 -12.54 -9.61 -3.86
CA TYR A 207 -11.55 -10.45 -3.19
C TYR A 207 -11.15 -9.88 -1.83
N VAL A 208 -10.85 -8.58 -1.75
CA VAL A 208 -10.44 -7.91 -0.50
C VAL A 208 -11.61 -7.62 0.45
N ARG A 209 -12.86 -7.71 -0.02
CA ARG A 209 -14.09 -7.52 0.78
C ARG A 209 -14.68 -8.84 1.28
N TYR A 210 -14.36 -9.97 0.66
CA TYR A 210 -14.94 -11.27 1.00
C TYR A 210 -14.58 -11.70 2.43
N ARG A 211 -15.61 -12.03 3.22
CA ARG A 211 -15.52 -12.32 4.67
C ARG A 211 -16.38 -13.49 5.15
N GLU A 212 -17.03 -14.24 4.25
CA GLU A 212 -17.91 -15.35 4.67
C GLU A 212 -17.15 -16.53 5.28
N ASP A 213 -15.83 -16.58 5.07
CA ASP A 213 -14.96 -17.55 5.71
C ASP A 213 -14.39 -17.06 7.05
N SER A 214 -13.82 -15.84 7.10
CA SER A 214 -13.51 -15.12 8.34
C SER A 214 -13.02 -13.69 8.07
N ASP A 215 -13.07 -12.83 9.10
CA ASP A 215 -12.46 -11.49 9.05
C ASP A 215 -10.92 -11.59 8.97
N PHE A 216 -10.32 -12.56 9.66
CA PHE A 216 -8.89 -12.87 9.58
C PHE A 216 -8.44 -13.21 8.16
N ASN A 217 -9.17 -14.08 7.46
CA ASN A 217 -8.85 -14.43 6.08
C ASN A 217 -9.04 -13.22 5.15
N ARG A 218 -9.99 -12.32 5.42
CA ARG A 218 -10.10 -11.05 4.70
C ARG A 218 -8.83 -10.21 4.86
N THR A 219 -8.33 -10.05 6.09
CA THR A 219 -7.07 -9.34 6.34
C THR A 219 -5.90 -9.99 5.59
N LYS A 220 -5.82 -11.32 5.57
CA LYS A 220 -4.76 -12.02 4.82
C LYS A 220 -4.87 -11.78 3.30
N ARG A 221 -6.09 -11.76 2.75
CA ARG A 221 -6.32 -11.42 1.33
C ARG A 221 -5.90 -9.99 1.01
N GLN A 222 -6.11 -9.04 1.91
CA GLN A 222 -5.67 -7.65 1.73
C GLN A 222 -4.13 -7.56 1.67
N GLN A 223 -3.41 -8.29 2.52
CA GLN A 223 -1.95 -8.38 2.46
C GLN A 223 -1.47 -8.99 1.13
N VAL A 224 -2.08 -10.10 0.70
CA VAL A 224 -1.77 -10.74 -0.60
C VAL A 224 -2.06 -9.77 -1.75
N PHE A 225 -3.19 -9.07 -1.71
CA PHE A 225 -3.55 -8.08 -2.72
C PHE A 225 -2.50 -6.97 -2.80
N LEU A 226 -2.05 -6.41 -1.67
CA LEU A 226 -1.02 -5.37 -1.65
C LEU A 226 0.31 -5.87 -2.23
N ASP A 227 0.74 -7.09 -1.92
CA ASP A 227 1.92 -7.71 -2.51
C ASP A 227 1.80 -7.84 -4.04
N GLN A 228 0.66 -8.33 -4.53
CA GLN A 228 0.44 -8.50 -5.97
C GLN A 228 0.34 -7.17 -6.71
N VAL A 229 -0.31 -6.16 -6.12
CA VAL A 229 -0.37 -4.80 -6.67
C VAL A 229 1.02 -4.16 -6.68
N ALA A 230 1.81 -4.29 -5.60
CA ALA A 230 3.18 -3.79 -5.56
C ALA A 230 4.04 -4.41 -6.67
N LYS A 231 4.00 -5.74 -6.82
CA LYS A 231 4.70 -6.46 -7.91
C LYS A 231 4.25 -5.97 -9.28
N LYS A 232 2.94 -5.74 -9.47
CA LYS A 232 2.39 -5.20 -10.73
C LYS A 232 2.93 -3.81 -11.03
N MET A 233 2.88 -2.90 -10.04
CA MET A 233 3.31 -1.50 -10.17
C MET A 233 4.82 -1.37 -10.43
N MET A 234 5.64 -2.29 -9.90
CA MET A 234 7.09 -2.28 -10.12
C MET A 234 7.53 -2.67 -11.55
N ASN A 235 6.59 -3.04 -12.43
CA ASN A 235 6.90 -3.28 -13.83
C ASN A 235 7.07 -1.97 -14.60
N LEU A 236 8.16 -1.84 -15.36
CA LEU A 236 8.47 -0.62 -16.14
C LEU A 236 7.37 -0.20 -17.13
N ASN A 237 6.61 -1.17 -17.64
CA ASN A 237 5.50 -0.90 -18.55
C ASN A 237 4.33 -0.16 -17.87
N GLN A 238 4.31 -0.05 -16.54
CA GLN A 238 3.30 0.71 -15.81
C GLN A 238 3.65 2.19 -15.67
N ILE A 239 4.90 2.60 -15.91
CA ILE A 239 5.32 4.01 -15.80
C ILE A 239 4.48 4.90 -16.72
N THR A 240 4.19 4.43 -17.94
CA THR A 240 3.38 5.16 -18.91
C THR A 240 1.90 5.26 -18.51
N LYS A 241 1.45 4.48 -17.52
CA LYS A 241 0.09 4.51 -17.00
C LYS A 241 -0.08 5.41 -15.77
N ILE A 242 1.00 5.92 -15.20
CA ILE A 242 0.96 6.75 -13.98
C ILE A 242 0.02 7.96 -14.15
N PRO A 243 0.05 8.74 -15.25
CA PRO A 243 -0.87 9.87 -15.40
C PRO A 243 -2.35 9.44 -15.38
N GLN A 244 -2.67 8.33 -16.05
CA GLN A 244 -4.02 7.77 -16.06
C GLN A 244 -4.43 7.27 -14.67
N LEU A 245 -3.52 6.59 -13.96
CA LEU A 245 -3.76 6.12 -12.59
C LEU A 245 -4.09 7.29 -11.67
N LEU A 246 -3.32 8.38 -11.73
CA LEU A 246 -3.53 9.53 -10.87
C LEU A 246 -4.80 10.32 -11.21
N ASP A 247 -5.12 10.43 -12.50
CA ASP A 247 -6.37 11.06 -12.92
C ASP A 247 -7.59 10.30 -12.39
N ILE A 248 -7.54 8.96 -12.47
CA ILE A 248 -8.56 8.05 -11.98
C ILE A 248 -8.64 8.04 -10.45
N MET A 249 -7.48 7.99 -9.78
CA MET A 249 -7.41 7.93 -8.33
C MET A 249 -7.88 9.23 -7.71
N GLY A 250 -7.70 10.37 -8.37
CA GLY A 250 -8.36 11.65 -8.09
C GLY A 250 -8.62 11.91 -6.60
N THR A 251 -9.88 12.19 -6.24
CA THR A 251 -10.34 12.35 -4.84
C THR A 251 -10.58 11.04 -4.10
N ASN A 252 -10.47 9.89 -4.80
CA ASN A 252 -10.64 8.55 -4.24
C ASN A 252 -9.40 8.05 -3.49
N LEU A 253 -8.23 8.69 -3.70
CA LEU A 253 -7.05 8.56 -2.86
C LEU A 253 -6.75 9.90 -2.18
N GLN A 254 -6.52 9.90 -0.87
CA GLN A 254 -6.06 11.07 -0.13
C GLN A 254 -4.82 10.73 0.70
N THR A 255 -3.87 11.65 0.81
CA THR A 255 -2.64 11.45 1.58
C THR A 255 -2.06 12.79 2.01
N ASN A 256 -1.33 12.81 3.12
CA ASN A 256 -0.52 13.97 3.53
C ASN A 256 0.95 13.89 3.06
N MET A 257 1.33 12.87 2.28
CA MET A 257 2.65 12.84 1.63
C MET A 257 2.72 13.91 0.55
N GLN A 258 3.79 14.71 0.53
CA GLN A 258 3.97 15.70 -0.53
C GLN A 258 4.07 15.01 -1.91
N PRO A 259 3.42 15.54 -2.96
CA PRO A 259 3.46 14.97 -4.30
C PRO A 259 4.88 14.65 -4.80
N LYS A 260 5.80 15.59 -4.61
CA LYS A 260 7.21 15.41 -4.96
C LYS A 260 7.88 14.24 -4.23
N PHE A 261 7.57 14.07 -2.94
CA PHE A 261 8.08 12.94 -2.14
C PHE A 261 7.59 11.60 -2.71
N ILE A 262 6.31 11.51 -3.08
CA ILE A 262 5.73 10.31 -3.71
C ILE A 262 6.44 9.99 -5.03
N ILE A 263 6.67 11.00 -5.86
CA ILE A 263 7.37 10.86 -7.15
C ILE A 263 8.81 10.36 -6.94
N ASP A 264 9.57 11.04 -6.09
CA ASP A 264 10.98 10.71 -5.86
C ASP A 264 11.13 9.31 -5.23
N LEU A 265 10.26 8.95 -4.28
CA LEU A 265 10.20 7.59 -3.71
C LEU A 265 9.84 6.53 -4.77
N SER A 266 8.84 6.82 -5.62
CA SER A 266 8.42 5.89 -6.68
C SER A 266 9.56 5.61 -7.67
N LYS A 267 10.30 6.66 -8.05
CA LYS A 267 11.49 6.52 -8.91
C LYS A 267 12.58 5.68 -8.24
N GLN A 268 12.83 5.90 -6.96
CA GLN A 268 13.80 5.12 -6.18
C GLN A 268 13.42 3.62 -6.15
N LEU A 269 12.16 3.30 -5.87
CA LEU A 269 11.70 1.90 -5.81
C LEU A 269 11.71 1.22 -7.18
N LEU A 270 11.29 1.92 -8.25
CA LEU A 270 11.30 1.37 -9.62
C LEU A 270 12.71 1.10 -10.15
N THR A 271 13.67 1.94 -9.78
CA THR A 271 15.08 1.80 -10.20
C THR A 271 15.88 0.86 -9.31
N GLY A 272 15.45 0.66 -8.06
CA GLY A 272 16.08 -0.21 -7.09
C GLY A 272 15.89 -1.72 -7.31
N THR A 273 16.18 -2.47 -6.25
CA THR A 273 15.92 -3.91 -6.15
C THR A 273 14.43 -4.18 -5.97
N ALA A 274 14.02 -5.43 -6.18
CA ALA A 274 12.65 -5.86 -5.96
C ALA A 274 12.20 -5.50 -4.53
N VAL A 275 10.96 -5.00 -4.42
CA VAL A 275 10.37 -4.68 -3.12
C VAL A 275 10.00 -5.98 -2.42
N GLU A 276 10.47 -6.12 -1.18
CA GLU A 276 10.14 -7.24 -0.31
C GLU A 276 9.11 -6.78 0.73
N ILE A 277 7.93 -7.40 0.70
CA ILE A 277 6.85 -7.10 1.63
C ILE A 277 6.72 -8.22 2.66
N THR A 278 6.77 -7.83 3.92
CA THR A 278 6.56 -8.69 5.08
C THR A 278 5.30 -8.22 5.80
N SER A 279 4.50 -9.14 6.34
CA SER A 279 3.22 -8.76 6.96
C SER A 279 2.94 -9.50 8.25
N PHE A 280 2.41 -8.75 9.23
CA PHE A 280 1.95 -9.21 10.52
C PHE A 280 0.51 -8.75 10.73
N THR A 281 -0.27 -9.48 11.53
CA THR A 281 -1.64 -9.10 11.91
C THR A 281 -1.72 -9.15 13.42
N VAL A 282 -2.15 -8.05 14.05
CA VAL A 282 -2.44 -8.05 15.49
C VAL A 282 -3.73 -8.83 15.72
N MET A 283 -3.64 -10.02 16.27
CA MET A 283 -4.80 -10.86 16.52
C MET A 283 -5.62 -10.37 17.73
N GLY A 284 -6.81 -10.91 17.84
CA GLY A 284 -7.67 -10.66 18.97
C GLY A 284 -8.73 -11.73 19.15
N GLU A 285 -9.29 -11.80 20.34
CA GLU A 285 -10.38 -12.68 20.69
C GLU A 285 -11.72 -11.99 20.55
N SER A 286 -12.68 -12.66 19.91
CA SER A 286 -14.04 -12.14 19.80
C SER A 286 -14.65 -11.96 21.19
N MET A 287 -15.17 -10.76 21.46
CA MET A 287 -15.88 -10.42 22.68
C MET A 287 -17.20 -9.72 22.35
N ARG A 288 -18.20 -9.83 23.24
CA ARG A 288 -19.47 -9.11 23.12
C ARG A 288 -19.68 -8.18 24.30
N LEU A 289 -19.96 -6.91 24.01
CA LEU A 289 -20.37 -5.91 25.01
C LEU A 289 -21.73 -5.36 24.59
N ASN A 290 -22.74 -5.46 25.46
CA ASN A 290 -24.10 -4.97 25.19
C ASN A 290 -24.69 -5.44 23.86
N GLY A 291 -24.41 -6.68 23.46
CA GLY A 291 -24.89 -7.27 22.20
C GLY A 291 -24.09 -6.88 20.94
N ILE A 292 -23.10 -6.00 21.07
CA ILE A 292 -22.21 -5.60 19.98
C ILE A 292 -20.93 -6.45 20.04
N SER A 293 -20.51 -6.98 18.90
CA SER A 293 -19.27 -7.76 18.77
C SER A 293 -18.07 -6.84 18.61
N TYR A 294 -16.98 -7.14 19.32
CA TYR A 294 -15.67 -6.48 19.23
C TYR A 294 -14.57 -7.55 19.21
N ASP A 295 -13.35 -7.15 18.86
CA ASP A 295 -12.15 -7.97 19.00
C ASP A 295 -11.30 -7.41 20.14
N ARG A 296 -11.13 -8.20 21.20
CA ARG A 296 -10.20 -7.87 22.27
C ARG A 296 -8.79 -8.16 21.77
N VAL A 297 -7.95 -7.15 21.76
CA VAL A 297 -6.56 -7.29 21.30
C VAL A 297 -5.84 -8.33 22.14
N ASP A 298 -5.09 -9.21 21.47
CA ASP A 298 -4.13 -10.09 22.13
C ASP A 298 -2.89 -9.27 22.54
N GLU A 299 -2.57 -9.27 23.84
CA GLU A 299 -1.52 -8.41 24.39
C GLU A 299 -0.11 -8.83 23.92
N GLU A 300 0.12 -10.12 23.65
CA GLU A 300 1.40 -10.63 23.13
C GLU A 300 1.59 -10.20 21.68
N ASP A 301 0.56 -10.35 20.84
CA ASP A 301 0.56 -9.88 19.45
C ASP A 301 0.74 -8.37 19.37
N LEU A 302 0.05 -7.60 20.23
CA LEU A 302 0.18 -6.16 20.27
C LEU A 302 1.61 -5.77 20.64
N LYS A 303 2.17 -6.38 21.68
CA LYS A 303 3.54 -6.11 22.09
C LYS A 303 4.55 -6.49 21.02
N PHE A 304 4.34 -7.61 20.34
CA PHE A 304 5.19 -8.03 19.24
C PHE A 304 5.10 -7.10 18.03
N ALA A 305 3.90 -6.58 17.70
CA ALA A 305 3.75 -5.54 16.68
C ALA A 305 4.52 -4.26 17.03
N GLN A 306 4.50 -3.84 18.30
CA GLN A 306 5.27 -2.70 18.79
C GLN A 306 6.77 -2.93 18.58
N ASP A 307 7.27 -4.08 19.04
CA ASP A 307 8.70 -4.41 18.93
C ASP A 307 9.15 -4.55 17.45
N LEU A 308 8.28 -5.09 16.58
CA LEU A 308 8.48 -5.11 15.14
C LEU A 308 8.63 -3.69 14.57
N ILE A 309 7.71 -2.78 14.91
CA ILE A 309 7.73 -1.40 14.42
C ILE A 309 9.00 -0.69 14.90
N ASP A 310 9.33 -0.77 16.20
CA ASP A 310 10.54 -0.19 16.78
C ASP A 310 11.81 -0.65 16.06
N ASN A 311 11.94 -1.97 15.88
CA ASN A 311 13.08 -2.58 15.22
C ASN A 311 13.21 -2.13 13.75
N TRP A 312 12.09 -2.08 13.02
CA TRP A 312 12.05 -1.69 11.61
C TRP A 312 12.22 -0.19 11.38
N MET A 313 11.75 0.65 12.29
CA MET A 313 11.93 2.12 12.24
C MET A 313 13.36 2.54 12.57
N ASN A 314 14.11 1.73 13.31
CA ASN A 314 15.51 2.01 13.60
C ASN A 314 16.39 1.86 12.34
N SER A 315 16.81 3.00 11.79
CA SER A 315 17.68 3.08 10.60
C SER A 315 19.04 2.38 10.75
N SER A 316 19.51 2.16 11.98
CA SER A 316 20.79 1.47 12.25
C SER A 316 20.65 -0.05 12.31
N THR A 317 19.43 -0.60 12.40
CA THR A 317 19.19 -2.05 12.35
C THR A 317 19.58 -2.60 10.97
N PRO A 318 20.58 -3.50 10.87
CA PRO A 318 20.91 -4.18 9.63
C PRO A 318 19.79 -5.12 9.19
N THR A 319 19.67 -5.38 7.88
CA THR A 319 18.60 -6.21 7.31
C THR A 319 18.50 -7.61 7.90
N TYR A 320 19.62 -8.22 8.27
CA TYR A 320 19.67 -9.58 8.85
C TYR A 320 19.32 -9.63 10.35
N GLN A 321 19.11 -8.47 10.98
CA GLN A 321 18.65 -8.32 12.38
C GLN A 321 17.24 -7.74 12.44
N LEU A 322 16.57 -7.59 11.30
CA LEU A 322 15.17 -7.19 11.29
C LEU A 322 14.35 -8.32 11.93
N LEU A 323 13.52 -7.96 12.91
CA LEU A 323 12.53 -8.87 13.48
C LEU A 323 11.52 -9.23 12.38
N MET A 324 11.19 -10.50 12.26
CA MET A 324 10.25 -10.98 11.24
C MET A 324 9.01 -11.59 11.89
N PRO A 325 7.82 -11.55 11.26
CA PRO A 325 6.59 -12.12 11.80
C PRO A 325 6.73 -13.59 12.25
N GLU A 326 7.53 -14.38 11.54
CA GLU A 326 7.83 -15.78 11.87
C GLU A 326 8.64 -15.97 13.18
N ASP A 327 9.24 -14.91 13.72
CA ASP A 327 9.99 -14.98 14.97
C ASP A 327 9.09 -15.04 16.20
N GLN A 328 7.82 -14.61 16.08
CA GLN A 328 6.83 -14.77 17.14
C GLN A 328 6.58 -16.24 17.48
N VAL A 329 6.50 -17.10 16.44
CA VAL A 329 6.22 -18.53 16.59
C VAL A 329 7.38 -19.27 17.28
N LYS A 330 8.59 -18.71 17.27
CA LYS A 330 9.76 -19.30 17.95
C LYS A 330 9.85 -18.92 19.43
N ALA A 331 9.05 -17.94 19.87
CA ALA A 331 9.02 -17.46 21.25
C ALA A 331 8.00 -18.20 22.13
N GLN A 332 7.14 -19.03 21.52
CA GLN A 332 6.17 -19.93 22.17
C GLN A 332 6.69 -21.38 22.17
#